data_AF-A0A8J2L690-F1
#
_entry.id   AF-A0A8J2L690-F1
#
_cell.length_a   1.000
_cell.length_b   1.000
_cell.length_c   1.000
_cell.angle_alpha   90.00
_cell.angle_beta   90.00
_cell.angle_gamma   90.00
#
_symmetry.space_group_name_H-M   'P 1'
#
loop_
_entity.id
_entity.type
_entity.pdbx_description
1 polymer ?
#
loop_
_entity_poly.entity_id
_entity_poly.type
_entity_poly.pdbx_seq_one_letter_code
_entity_poly.pdbx_strand_id
1 'polypeptide(L)' 'MFERVFGKREFIARLFLYLFEMKFKAAEQDDLFSRLDKDSSQYMPPGMTAKLFFDSWTLKSGYPLVRVTKISNNVGFISQ' A
#
# COMPACT_ATOMS: atom_id res chain seq x y z
N MET A 1 2.54 7.81 0.46
CA MET A 1 2.43 6.72 1.46
C MET A 1 3.00 5.41 0.93
N PHE A 2 2.42 4.85 -0.13
CA PHE A 2 2.81 3.54 -0.67
C PHE A 2 4.30 3.43 -1.04
N GLU A 3 4.87 4.41 -1.74
CA GLU A 3 6.31 4.43 -2.05
C GLU A 3 7.20 4.22 -0.82
N ARG A 4 6.81 4.77 0.34
CA ARG A 4 7.58 4.63 1.59
C ARG A 4 7.48 3.21 2.16
N VAL A 5 6.33 2.55 2.02
CA VAL A 5 6.12 1.16 2.48
C VAL A 5 6.91 0.18 1.61
N PHE A 6 6.85 0.33 0.28
CA PHE A 6 7.54 -0.56 -0.66
C PHE A 6 9.02 -0.23 -0.87
N GLY A 7 9.47 0.95 -0.42
CA GLY A 7 10.79 1.48 -0.73
C GLY A 7 10.84 2.10 -2.13
N LYS A 8 11.46 3.28 -2.23
CA LYS A 8 11.47 4.11 -3.46
C LYS A 8 11.94 3.36 -4.70
N ARG A 9 13.07 2.65 -4.62
CA ARG A 9 13.67 1.96 -5.78
C ARG A 9 12.72 0.90 -6.34
N GLU A 10 12.18 0.07 -5.45
CA GLU A 10 11.32 -1.06 -5.83
C GLU A 10 9.96 -0.58 -6.32
N PHE A 11 9.41 0.44 -5.68
CA PHE A 11 8.19 1.10 -6.13
C PHE A 11 8.33 1.65 -7.55
N ILE A 12 9.41 2.38 -7.84
CA ILE A 12 9.68 2.93 -9.18
C ILE A 12 9.90 1.81 -10.22
N ALA A 13 10.69 0.78 -9.88
CA ALA A 13 10.94 -0.34 -10.78
C ALA A 13 9.64 -1.07 -11.17
N ARG A 14 8.74 -1.30 -10.19
CA ARG A 14 7.43 -1.91 -10.44
C ARG A 14 6.52 -1.01 -11.29
N LEU A 15 6.58 0.31 -11.07
CA LEU A 15 5.82 1.26 -11.87
C LEU A 15 6.29 1.26 -13.34
N PHE A 16 7.59 1.17 -13.60
CA PHE A 16 8.10 1.01 -14.97
C PHE A 16 7.57 -0.24 -15.65
N LEU A 17 7.52 -1.36 -14.93
CA LEU A 17 7.02 -2.62 -15.47
C LEU A 17 5.51 -2.56 -15.74
N TYR A 18 4.74 -1.95 -14.84
CA TYR A 18 3.32 -1.67 -15.06
C TYR A 18 3.10 -0.85 -16.33
N LEU A 19 3.83 0.26 -16.49
CA LEU A 19 3.71 1.12 -17.67
C LEU A 19 4.09 0.40 -18.97
N PHE A 20 5.08 -0.49 -18.91
CA PHE A 20 5.48 -1.32 -20.05
C PHE A 20 4.39 -2.34 -20.42
N GLU A 21 3.79 -3.00 -19.43
CA GLU A 21 2.73 -4.01 -19.63
C GLU A 21 1.40 -3.39 -20.14
N MET A 22 1.10 -2.16 -19.70
CA MET A 22 -0.10 -1.39 -20.05
C MET A 22 0.09 -0.45 -21.25
N LYS A 23 1.25 -0.51 -21.90
CA LYS A 23 1.54 0.33 -23.07
C LYS A 23 0.48 0.13 -24.16
N PHE A 24 -0.13 1.24 -24.59
CA PHE A 24 -1.21 1.29 -25.59
C PHE A 24 -2.51 0.58 -25.19
N LYS A 25 -2.73 0.33 -23.90
CA LYS A 25 -3.97 -0.26 -23.36
C LYS A 25 -4.66 0.71 -22.41
N ALA A 26 -5.96 0.50 -22.20
CA ALA A 26 -6.66 1.08 -21.05
C ALA A 26 -6.28 0.30 -19.78
N ALA A 27 -6.30 0.95 -18.63
CA ALA A 27 -5.94 0.34 -17.35
C ALA A 27 -7.02 0.56 -16.30
N GLU A 28 -7.19 -0.45 -15.44
CA GLU A 28 -7.97 -0.40 -14.23
C GLU A 28 -7.06 -0.41 -13.00
N GLN A 29 -7.60 -0.11 -11.82
CA GLN A 29 -6.81 -0.06 -10.58
C GLN A 29 -6.13 -1.40 -10.24
N ASP A 30 -6.79 -2.50 -10.56
CA ASP A 30 -6.29 -3.85 -10.30
C ASP A 30 -5.05 -4.19 -11.14
N ASP A 31 -4.90 -3.59 -12.34
CA ASP A 31 -3.71 -3.76 -13.17
C ASP A 31 -2.47 -3.19 -12.47
N LEU A 32 -2.61 -2.01 -11.84
CA LEU A 32 -1.53 -1.41 -11.05
C LEU A 32 -1.24 -2.24 -9.79
N PHE A 33 -2.27 -2.66 -9.07
CA PHE A 33 -2.10 -3.37 -7.80
C PHE A 33 -1.47 -4.74 -8.00
N SER A 34 -1.87 -5.47 -9.04
CA SER A 34 -1.26 -6.77 -9.38
C SER A 34 0.25 -6.65 -9.58
N ARG A 35 0.70 -5.56 -10.23
CA ARG A 35 2.13 -5.34 -10.44
C ARG A 35 2.88 -4.96 -9.18
N LEU A 36 2.24 -4.16 -8.32
CA LEU A 36 2.78 -3.75 -7.03
C LEU A 36 2.75 -4.87 -5.98
N ASP A 37 1.87 -5.87 -6.13
CA ASP A 37 1.74 -7.00 -5.20
C ASP A 37 2.73 -8.14 -5.47
N LYS A 38 3.19 -8.29 -6.71
CA LYS A 38 4.13 -9.36 -7.09
C LYS A 38 5.40 -9.30 -6.23
N ASP A 39 5.67 -10.30 -5.40
CA ASP A 39 6.81 -10.31 -4.45
C ASP A 39 6.78 -9.18 -3.40
N SER A 40 5.58 -8.73 -3.00
CA SER A 40 5.38 -7.69 -1.98
C SER A 40 5.50 -8.19 -0.53
N SER A 41 5.56 -9.51 -0.32
CA SER A 41 5.44 -10.15 0.99
C SER A 41 6.47 -9.66 2.02
N GLN A 42 7.66 -9.25 1.58
CA GLN A 42 8.70 -8.69 2.44
C GLN A 42 8.38 -7.27 2.97
N TYR A 43 7.44 -6.56 2.34
CA TYR A 43 7.01 -5.20 2.74
C TYR A 43 5.72 -5.19 3.54
N MET A 44 5.07 -6.34 3.70
CA MET A 44 3.75 -6.48 4.29
C MET A 44 3.78 -7.37 5.53
N PRO A 45 2.93 -7.10 6.53
CA PRO A 45 2.69 -8.05 7.61
C PRO A 45 2.23 -9.41 7.07
N PRO A 46 2.49 -10.52 7.81
CA PRO A 46 1.97 -11.82 7.44
C PRO A 46 0.45 -11.81 7.21
N GLY A 47 0.00 -12.35 6.09
CA GLY A 47 -1.42 -12.40 5.71
C GLY A 47 -1.99 -11.13 5.08
N MET A 48 -1.18 -10.07 4.93
CA MET A 48 -1.58 -8.85 4.23
C MET A 48 -1.06 -8.84 2.79
N THR A 49 -1.94 -8.63 1.82
CA THR A 49 -1.57 -8.44 0.41
C THR A 49 -1.52 -6.95 0.08
N ALA A 50 -0.77 -6.57 -0.95
CA ALA A 50 -0.77 -5.20 -1.42
C ALA A 50 -2.17 -4.79 -1.89
N LYS A 51 -2.95 -5.70 -2.50
CA LYS A 51 -4.35 -5.41 -2.88
C LYS A 51 -5.21 -5.00 -1.68
N LEU A 52 -5.20 -5.79 -0.59
CA LEU A 52 -5.94 -5.44 0.64
C LEU A 52 -5.48 -4.10 1.22
N PHE A 53 -4.19 -3.80 1.13
CA PHE A 53 -3.66 -2.52 1.56
C PHE A 53 -4.17 -1.36 0.69
N PHE A 54 -4.12 -1.47 -0.64
CA PHE A 54 -4.61 -0.44 -1.55
C PHE A 54 -6.12 -0.25 -1.43
N ASP A 55 -6.90 -1.33 -1.42
CA ASP A 55 -8.37 -1.31 -1.30
C ASP A 55 -8.83 -0.56 -0.05
N SER A 56 -8.08 -0.65 1.06
CA SER A 56 -8.39 0.07 2.30
C SER A 56 -8.34 1.60 2.16
N TRP A 57 -7.63 2.11 1.16
CA TRP A 57 -7.47 3.55 0.87
C TRP A 57 -8.18 4.00 -0.40
N THR A 58 -8.38 3.13 -1.40
CA THR A 58 -8.94 3.52 -2.71
C THR A 58 -10.43 3.31 -2.82
N LEU A 59 -10.98 2.33 -2.10
CA LEU A 59 -12.41 2.00 -2.14
C LEU A 59 -13.22 2.67 -1.01
N LYS A 60 -12.54 3.32 -0.05
CA LYS A 60 -13.17 3.99 1.08
C LYS A 60 -13.02 5.51 0.95
N SER A 61 -14.12 6.23 1.10
CA SER A 61 -14.10 7.69 1.12
C SER A 61 -13.51 8.21 2.43
N GLY A 62 -12.68 9.26 2.34
CA GLY A 62 -12.10 9.94 3.50
C GLY A 62 -10.73 9.38 3.89
N TYR A 63 -10.34 9.60 5.12
CA TYR A 63 -9.06 9.16 5.68
C TYR A 63 -9.21 8.85 7.18
N PRO A 64 -8.45 7.89 7.72
CA PRO A 64 -8.54 7.53 9.14
C PRO A 64 -7.93 8.64 10.01
N LEU A 65 -8.60 8.94 11.13
CA LEU A 65 -8.04 9.76 12.20
C LEU A 65 -7.39 8.82 13.23
N VAL A 66 -6.07 8.72 13.21
CA VAL A 66 -5.32 7.93 14.19
C VAL A 66 -5.24 8.69 15.51
N ARG A 67 -5.89 8.16 16.55
CA ARG A 67 -5.83 8.68 17.92
C ARG A 67 -4.78 7.92 18.72
N VAL A 68 -3.85 8.67 19.30
CA VAL A 68 -2.79 8.13 20.18
C VAL A 68 -3.06 8.62 21.60
N THR A 69 -3.28 7.69 22.53
CA THR A 69 -3.48 7.97 23.94
C THR A 69 -2.31 7.43 24.74
N LYS A 70 -1.56 8.30 25.40
CA LYS A 70 -0.48 7.90 26.31
C LYS A 70 -1.11 7.44 27.64
N ILE A 71 -0.87 6.19 28.02
CA ILE A 71 -1.33 5.61 29.29
C ILE A 71 -0.25 5.76 30.38
N SER A 72 1.01 5.51 30.03
CA SER A 72 2.16 5.68 30.93
C SER A 72 3.41 6.05 30.13
N ASN A 73 4.59 6.14 30.78
CA ASN A 73 5.81 6.57 30.10
C ASN A 73 6.20 5.70 28.90
N ASN A 74 5.85 4.41 28.89
CA ASN A 74 6.21 3.46 27.83
C ASN A 74 5.00 2.73 27.22
N VAL A 75 3.78 3.09 27.60
CA VAL A 75 2.55 2.43 27.10
C VAL A 75 1.65 3.47 26.45
N GLY A 76 1.31 3.21 25.18
CA GLY A 76 0.33 3.98 24.42
C GLY A 76 -0.73 3.07 23.83
N PHE A 77 -1.93 3.60 23.69
CA PHE A 77 -3.03 2.97 22.96
C PHE A 77 -3.25 3.73 21.65
N ILE A 78 -3.46 2.97 20.56
CA ILE A 78 -3.68 3.51 19.22
C ILE A 78 -5.04 3.01 18.74
N SER A 79 -5.86 3.92 18.22
CA SER A 79 -7.14 3.59 17.59
C SER A 79 -7.32 4.39 16.30
N GLN A 80 -8.09 3.84 15.37
CA GLN A 80 -8.49 4.47 14.10
C GLN A 80 -9.98 4.24 13.84
#